data_AF-Q1YDF4-F1
#
_entry.id   AF-Q1YDF4-F1
#
_cell.length_a   1.000
_cell.length_b   1.000
_cell.length_c   1.000
_cell.angle_alpha   90.00
_cell.angle_beta   90.00
_cell.angle_gamma   90.00
#
_symmetry.space_group_name_H-M   'P 1'
#
loop_
_entity.id
_entity.type
_entity.pdbx_description
1 polymer ?
#
loop_
_entity_poly.entity_id
_entity_poly.type
_entity_poly.pdbx_seq_one_letter_code
_entity_poly.pdbx_strand_id
1 'polypeptide(L)'
;MQVTRNAAGRMLQTFLDHKAGTVPGKLSHPPAGDADRFICLRCRKAGTCRPTGTDVDFTDLHAWAEVYLPGAGWIGLDPTSGLMTGESHVPLAATPHYRSAAPISGAVSFAEVEFDFEMTVDRISERPRVSYPFSEESWQALDELGETVDRELVENDVRLTMGGEPTFVSIDEFESPEWNADATGPMKRGLADDLIRRLRDRFAPDGFLHYGQGKWYPGETLPRWTFSLYWRKDGVPVWKNAELVARETEARPVGPEEAERLSRKVAEAIGVSPDYAAPAYEDSAYWLAREAQL
;
A
#
# COMPACT_ATOMS: atom_id res chain seq x y z
N MET A 1 35.47 -18.37 3.33
CA MET A 1 36.51 -18.35 2.28
C MET A 1 37.14 -16.96 2.29
N GLN A 2 38.34 -16.83 2.86
CA GLN A 2 39.09 -15.56 2.92
C GLN A 2 39.50 -15.17 1.49
N VAL A 3 38.72 -14.30 0.86
CA VAL A 3 39.18 -13.61 -0.35
C VAL A 3 40.30 -12.67 0.10
N THR A 4 41.52 -13.03 -0.28
CA THR A 4 42.74 -12.36 0.12
C THR A 4 42.70 -10.90 -0.35
N ARG A 5 42.78 -9.96 0.60
CA ARG A 5 42.99 -8.51 0.40
C ARG A 5 44.19 -8.15 -0.51
N ASN A 6 44.99 -9.13 -0.90
CA ASN A 6 46.26 -9.00 -1.61
C ASN A 6 46.16 -9.03 -3.15
N ALA A 7 45.02 -9.44 -3.74
CA ALA A 7 44.87 -9.49 -5.20
C ALA A 7 44.39 -8.14 -5.77
N ALA A 8 43.35 -7.55 -5.14
CA ALA A 8 42.82 -6.24 -5.53
C ALA A 8 43.88 -5.11 -5.34
N GLY A 9 44.65 -5.16 -4.24
CA GLY A 9 45.72 -4.18 -3.99
C GLY A 9 46.86 -4.22 -5.03
N ARG A 10 47.17 -5.40 -5.60
CA ARG A 10 48.21 -5.52 -6.64
C ARG A 10 47.74 -5.02 -8.00
N MET A 11 46.47 -5.25 -8.36
CA MET A 11 45.88 -4.66 -9.57
C MET A 11 45.80 -3.14 -9.50
N LEU A 12 45.52 -2.60 -8.30
CA LEU A 12 45.49 -1.16 -8.04
C LEU A 12 46.88 -0.53 -8.17
N GLN A 13 47.93 -1.17 -7.64
CA GLN A 13 49.30 -0.69 -7.76
C GLN A 13 49.74 -0.59 -9.23
N THR A 14 49.48 -1.61 -10.05
CA THR A 14 49.83 -1.56 -11.50
C THR A 14 49.05 -0.48 -12.27
N PHE A 15 47.82 -0.15 -11.85
CA PHE A 15 47.03 0.91 -12.46
C PHE A 15 47.50 2.31 -12.03
N LEU A 16 47.85 2.48 -10.75
CA LEU A 16 48.41 3.71 -10.21
C LEU A 16 49.83 3.97 -10.75
N ASP A 17 50.68 2.94 -10.87
CA ASP A 17 52.03 3.04 -11.43
C ASP A 17 52.01 3.47 -12.91
N HIS A 18 50.98 3.07 -13.67
CA HIS A 18 50.78 3.53 -15.05
C HIS A 18 50.20 4.95 -15.14
N LYS A 19 49.39 5.40 -14.18
CA LYS A 19 49.01 6.82 -14.07
C LYS A 19 50.19 7.72 -13.65
N ALA A 20 51.16 7.16 -12.92
CA ALA A 20 52.33 7.89 -12.39
C ALA A 20 53.61 7.77 -13.25
N GLY A 21 53.54 7.16 -14.44
CA GLY A 21 54.67 7.13 -15.39
C GLY A 21 55.90 6.33 -14.93
N THR A 22 55.77 5.39 -13.98
CA THR A 22 56.93 4.60 -13.50
C THR A 22 56.87 3.17 -14.04
N VAL A 23 57.97 2.71 -14.65
CA VAL A 23 58.08 1.37 -15.27
C VAL A 23 58.24 0.28 -14.20
N PRO A 24 57.34 -0.74 -14.09
CA PRO A 24 57.56 -1.85 -13.19
C PRO A 24 58.31 -3.00 -13.89
N GLY A 25 59.32 -3.52 -13.21
CA GLY A 25 60.08 -4.71 -13.61
C GLY A 25 59.27 -6.01 -13.56
N LYS A 26 59.74 -7.00 -14.34
CA LYS A 26 59.14 -8.33 -14.55
C LYS A 26 58.70 -9.02 -13.25
N LEU A 27 57.41 -9.34 -13.12
CA LEU A 27 56.87 -10.31 -12.15
C LEU A 27 55.80 -11.19 -12.81
N SER A 28 55.88 -12.49 -12.53
CA SER A 28 55.10 -13.59 -13.10
C SER A 28 53.61 -13.57 -12.70
N HIS A 29 52.72 -13.90 -13.64
CA HIS A 29 51.27 -13.99 -13.47
C HIS A 29 50.82 -15.35 -12.93
N PRO A 30 49.93 -15.40 -11.91
CA PRO A 30 49.00 -16.52 -11.72
C PRO A 30 47.64 -16.23 -12.42
N PRO A 31 46.85 -17.27 -12.76
CA PRO A 31 45.61 -17.10 -13.51
C PRO A 31 44.51 -16.58 -12.58
N ALA A 32 44.09 -15.34 -12.78
CA ALA A 32 42.91 -14.76 -12.13
C ALA A 32 41.83 -14.62 -13.19
N GLY A 33 40.66 -15.20 -12.92
CA GLY A 33 39.48 -15.11 -13.77
C GLY A 33 39.08 -13.66 -14.02
N ASP A 34 38.71 -13.40 -15.27
CA ASP A 34 38.16 -12.21 -15.90
C ASP A 34 37.77 -11.10 -14.92
N ALA A 35 38.69 -10.15 -14.77
CA ALA A 35 38.46 -8.88 -14.10
C ALA A 35 38.40 -7.79 -15.17
N ASP A 36 37.19 -7.48 -15.60
CA ASP A 36 36.96 -6.53 -16.67
C ASP A 36 37.10 -5.10 -16.14
N ARG A 37 37.87 -4.24 -16.82
CA ARG A 37 38.06 -2.83 -16.46
C ARG A 37 37.24 -1.93 -17.37
N PHE A 38 36.52 -0.98 -16.77
CA PHE A 38 35.64 -0.05 -17.47
C PHE A 38 36.19 1.38 -17.44
N ILE A 39 35.66 2.27 -18.29
CA ILE A 39 35.87 3.73 -18.22
C ILE A 39 34.49 4.41 -18.11
N CYS A 40 34.31 5.35 -17.19
CA CYS A 40 33.03 6.02 -16.88
C CYS A 40 33.20 7.51 -16.61
N LEU A 41 32.11 8.27 -16.68
CA LEU A 41 31.94 9.64 -16.19
C LEU A 41 31.11 9.62 -14.88
N ARG A 42 31.60 10.18 -13.76
CA ARG A 42 30.94 10.08 -12.44
C ARG A 42 30.26 11.38 -12.00
N CYS A 43 28.94 11.39 -11.89
CA CYS A 43 28.14 12.58 -11.54
C CYS A 43 27.15 12.27 -10.38
N ARG A 44 27.21 13.00 -9.25
CA ARG A 44 26.19 12.89 -8.16
C ARG A 44 26.16 14.10 -7.19
N LYS A 45 24.95 14.39 -6.69
CA LYS A 45 24.63 15.10 -5.43
C LYS A 45 24.18 14.12 -4.32
N ALA A 46 24.50 14.41 -3.06
CA ALA A 46 24.32 13.48 -1.94
C ALA A 46 22.87 13.26 -1.47
N GLY A 47 22.63 12.04 -0.96
CA GLY A 47 21.46 11.59 -0.21
C GLY A 47 21.84 10.37 0.65
N THR A 48 21.43 10.39 1.91
CA THR A 48 21.99 9.70 3.10
C THR A 48 22.02 8.17 3.11
N CYS A 49 22.99 7.64 3.87
CA CYS A 49 23.15 6.27 4.43
C CYS A 49 24.03 5.23 3.70
N ARG A 50 25.06 5.68 2.97
CA ARG A 50 26.24 4.87 2.57
C ARG A 50 27.47 5.79 2.45
N PRO A 51 28.72 5.28 2.38
CA PRO A 51 29.91 6.14 2.28
C PRO A 51 29.68 7.17 1.18
N THR A 52 29.64 8.43 1.58
CA THR A 52 29.18 9.52 0.73
C THR A 52 30.26 9.81 -0.29
N GLY A 53 29.88 9.71 -1.58
CA GLY A 53 30.67 10.26 -2.67
C GLY A 53 30.69 11.79 -2.61
N THR A 54 31.11 12.44 -3.69
CA THR A 54 31.14 13.90 -3.79
C THR A 54 29.74 14.51 -3.73
N ASP A 55 29.65 15.74 -3.21
CA ASP A 55 28.40 16.54 -3.17
C ASP A 55 28.17 17.37 -4.45
N VAL A 56 29.12 17.32 -5.38
CA VAL A 56 29.09 18.04 -6.65
C VAL A 56 29.12 17.05 -7.80
N ASP A 57 28.36 17.39 -8.83
CA ASP A 57 28.40 16.76 -10.14
C ASP A 57 29.72 17.14 -10.81
N PHE A 58 30.59 16.14 -11.01
CA PHE A 58 31.79 16.27 -11.81
C PHE A 58 31.76 15.23 -12.94
N THR A 59 32.77 15.23 -13.80
CA THR A 59 32.81 14.27 -14.90
C THR A 59 34.25 13.96 -15.23
N ASP A 60 34.65 12.72 -14.99
CA ASP A 60 36.02 12.26 -15.12
C ASP A 60 36.02 10.81 -15.59
N LEU A 61 36.98 10.45 -16.46
CA LEU A 61 37.22 9.06 -16.84
C LEU A 61 37.64 8.23 -15.62
N HIS A 62 36.81 7.26 -15.28
CA HIS A 62 36.96 6.44 -14.09
C HIS A 62 36.88 4.94 -14.38
N ALA A 63 37.68 4.13 -13.69
CA ALA A 63 37.72 2.68 -13.89
C ALA A 63 37.35 1.88 -12.65
N TRP A 64 36.54 0.84 -12.85
CA TRP A 64 36.15 -0.15 -11.84
C TRP A 64 36.33 -1.57 -12.39
N ALA A 65 36.18 -2.57 -11.51
CA ALA A 65 36.23 -3.98 -11.87
C ALA A 65 34.84 -4.60 -11.74
N GLU A 66 34.46 -5.50 -12.64
CA GLU A 66 33.23 -6.29 -12.52
C GLU A 66 33.53 -7.78 -12.33
N VAL A 67 32.63 -8.47 -11.63
CA VAL A 67 32.66 -9.92 -11.48
C VAL A 67 31.29 -10.52 -11.83
N TYR A 68 31.29 -11.56 -12.66
CA TYR A 68 30.07 -12.30 -12.96
C TYR A 68 29.79 -13.34 -11.89
N LEU A 69 28.62 -13.25 -11.24
CA LEU A 69 28.15 -14.23 -10.28
C LEU A 69 26.92 -14.97 -10.84
N PRO A 70 26.94 -16.32 -10.94
CA PRO A 70 25.77 -17.08 -11.38
C PRO A 70 24.51 -16.73 -10.57
N GLY A 71 23.45 -16.32 -11.27
CA GLY A 71 22.18 -15.92 -10.68
C GLY A 71 22.07 -14.43 -10.31
N ALA A 72 23.16 -13.76 -9.96
CA ALA A 72 23.18 -12.33 -9.63
C ALA A 72 23.63 -11.42 -10.79
N GLY A 73 24.24 -12.00 -11.83
CA GLY A 73 24.74 -11.25 -12.99
C GLY A 73 26.09 -10.59 -12.74
N TRP A 74 26.39 -9.53 -13.51
CA TRP A 74 27.59 -8.73 -13.36
C TRP A 74 27.47 -7.76 -12.19
N ILE A 75 28.44 -7.79 -11.27
CA ILE A 75 28.50 -6.91 -10.11
C ILE A 75 29.75 -6.05 -10.21
N GLY A 76 29.58 -4.74 -10.27
CA GLY A 76 30.69 -3.80 -10.31
C GLY A 76 31.16 -3.31 -8.95
N LEU A 77 32.48 -3.28 -8.83
CA LEU A 77 33.25 -2.97 -7.63
C LEU A 77 34.19 -1.82 -7.96
N ASP A 78 33.98 -0.66 -7.35
CA ASP A 78 34.90 0.47 -7.46
C ASP A 78 35.90 0.48 -6.29
N PRO A 79 37.13 -0.02 -6.49
CA PRO A 79 38.14 -0.05 -5.44
C PRO A 79 38.66 1.35 -5.07
N THR A 80 38.43 2.36 -5.92
CA THR A 80 38.92 3.73 -5.69
C THR A 80 38.02 4.46 -4.70
N SER A 81 36.70 4.30 -4.83
CA SER A 81 35.74 4.89 -3.89
C SER A 81 35.35 3.97 -2.74
N GLY A 82 35.64 2.67 -2.83
CA GLY A 82 35.17 1.66 -1.87
C GLY A 82 33.66 1.40 -1.96
N LEU A 83 33.03 1.79 -3.07
CA LEU A 83 31.60 1.64 -3.32
C LEU A 83 31.34 0.57 -4.38
N MET A 84 30.10 0.06 -4.40
CA MET A 84 29.60 -0.69 -5.55
C MET A 84 29.33 0.29 -6.70
N THR A 85 29.44 -0.17 -7.94
CA THR A 85 28.91 0.62 -9.06
C THR A 85 27.39 0.72 -8.98
N GLY A 86 26.85 1.76 -9.58
CA GLY A 86 25.44 2.09 -9.49
C GLY A 86 25.07 3.16 -10.50
N GLU A 87 23.90 3.76 -10.33
CA GLU A 87 23.30 4.75 -11.24
C GLU A 87 24.19 5.96 -11.60
N SER A 88 25.20 6.27 -10.79
CA SER A 88 26.18 7.34 -11.05
C SER A 88 27.34 6.92 -11.94
N HIS A 89 27.39 5.65 -12.37
CA HIS A 89 28.41 5.12 -13.27
C HIS A 89 27.81 4.89 -14.65
N VAL A 90 28.26 5.67 -15.64
CA VAL A 90 27.86 5.51 -17.04
C VAL A 90 28.91 4.64 -17.75
N PRO A 91 28.61 3.39 -18.14
CA PRO A 91 29.57 2.54 -18.81
C PRO A 91 29.84 3.02 -20.25
N LEU A 92 31.11 3.33 -20.55
CA LEU A 92 31.54 3.68 -21.90
C LEU A 92 32.12 2.46 -22.67
N ALA A 93 32.84 1.58 -21.97
CA ALA A 93 33.45 0.38 -22.55
C ALA A 93 33.57 -0.74 -21.50
N ALA A 94 33.37 -1.99 -21.94
CA ALA A 94 33.44 -3.21 -21.12
C ALA A 94 34.41 -4.21 -21.78
N THR A 95 35.45 -4.64 -21.07
CA THR A 95 36.43 -5.58 -21.65
C THR A 95 37.20 -6.36 -20.59
N PRO A 96 37.54 -7.64 -20.85
CA PRO A 96 38.37 -8.45 -19.96
C PRO A 96 39.81 -8.02 -19.85
N HIS A 97 40.26 -7.11 -20.73
CA HIS A 97 41.63 -6.62 -20.69
C HIS A 97 41.69 -5.11 -20.85
N TYR A 98 42.26 -4.43 -19.83
CA TYR A 98 42.30 -2.96 -19.73
C TYR A 98 42.81 -2.22 -20.98
N ARG A 99 43.74 -2.82 -21.74
CA ARG A 99 44.27 -2.24 -22.98
C ARG A 99 43.21 -2.04 -24.06
N SER A 100 42.19 -2.87 -24.09
CA SER A 100 41.10 -2.79 -25.06
C SER A 100 40.11 -1.67 -24.72
N ALA A 101 40.17 -1.14 -23.49
CA ALA A 101 39.40 0.03 -23.07
C ALA A 101 40.26 1.31 -23.05
N ALA A 102 41.50 1.28 -23.55
CA ALA A 102 42.34 2.47 -23.57
C ALA A 102 41.69 3.54 -24.48
N PRO A 103 41.48 4.78 -23.99
CA PRO A 103 40.82 5.83 -24.77
C PRO A 103 41.68 6.28 -25.97
N ILE A 104 42.99 6.08 -25.88
CA ILE A 104 43.97 6.36 -26.94
C ILE A 104 44.92 5.15 -27.02
N SER A 105 45.25 4.72 -28.23
CA SER A 105 46.23 3.65 -28.49
C SER A 105 47.23 4.08 -29.56
N GLY A 106 48.50 3.65 -29.44
CA GLY A 106 49.55 4.03 -30.38
C GLY A 106 50.96 3.86 -29.83
N ALA A 107 51.96 4.30 -30.60
CA ALA A 107 53.35 4.41 -30.17
C ALA A 107 53.61 5.79 -29.58
N VAL A 108 54.39 5.85 -28.50
CA VAL A 108 54.80 7.12 -27.88
C VAL A 108 56.25 7.40 -28.28
N SER A 109 56.49 8.59 -28.84
CA SER A 109 57.82 9.15 -29.03
C SER A 109 57.90 10.50 -28.33
N PHE A 110 59.11 11.01 -28.09
CA PHE A 110 59.28 12.35 -27.56
C PHE A 110 58.64 13.39 -28.49
N ALA A 111 57.78 14.24 -27.94
CA ALA A 111 57.14 15.35 -28.63
C ALA A 111 56.86 16.46 -27.60
N GLU A 112 57.21 17.71 -27.92
CA GLU A 112 56.73 18.88 -27.18
C GLU A 112 55.35 19.24 -27.70
N VAL A 113 54.32 18.84 -26.97
CA VAL A 113 52.92 19.08 -27.30
C VAL A 113 52.15 19.44 -26.03
N GLU A 114 51.22 20.38 -26.16
CA GLU A 114 50.19 20.66 -25.17
C GLU A 114 48.94 19.84 -25.53
N PHE A 115 48.32 19.23 -24.51
CA PHE A 115 47.10 18.44 -24.67
C PHE A 115 46.00 19.03 -23.80
N ASP A 116 44.84 19.22 -24.40
CA ASP A 116 43.59 19.55 -23.71
C ASP A 116 42.59 18.40 -23.85
N PHE A 117 41.76 18.21 -22.83
CA PHE A 117 40.61 17.32 -22.90
C PHE A 117 39.41 17.98 -22.23
N GLU A 118 38.22 17.74 -22.78
CA GLU A 118 36.96 18.23 -22.26
C GLU A 118 35.97 17.05 -22.16
N MET A 119 35.23 17.01 -21.05
CA MET A 119 34.18 16.04 -20.82
C MET A 119 32.95 16.78 -20.30
N THR A 120 31.78 16.50 -20.87
CA THR A 120 30.50 17.08 -20.46
C THR A 120 29.46 15.97 -20.31
N VAL A 121 28.60 16.09 -19.31
CA VAL A 121 27.47 15.18 -19.06
C VAL A 121 26.25 16.01 -18.72
N ASP A 122 25.24 15.94 -19.57
CA ASP A 122 23.99 16.67 -19.39
C ASP A 122 22.84 15.75 -18.97
N ARG A 123 22.00 16.23 -18.05
CA ARG A 123 20.80 15.53 -17.61
C ARG A 123 19.61 15.99 -18.45
N ILE A 124 19.02 15.09 -19.23
CA ILE A 124 18.04 15.46 -20.27
C ILE A 124 16.61 15.62 -19.72
N SER A 125 16.24 14.93 -18.63
CA SER A 125 14.94 15.11 -17.97
C SER A 125 14.86 14.25 -16.71
N GLU A 126 14.79 14.86 -15.54
CA GLU A 126 14.44 14.15 -14.31
C GLU A 126 12.96 14.39 -14.01
N ARG A 127 12.11 13.41 -14.34
CA ARG A 127 10.73 13.45 -13.85
C ARG A 127 10.78 13.28 -12.32
N PRO A 128 10.02 14.06 -11.53
CA PRO A 128 9.99 13.90 -10.09
C PRO A 128 9.73 12.43 -9.75
N ARG A 129 10.66 11.81 -9.02
CA ARG A 129 10.49 10.43 -8.59
C ARG A 129 9.42 10.41 -7.51
N VAL A 130 8.37 9.61 -7.69
CA VAL A 130 7.26 9.41 -6.71
C VAL A 130 7.77 8.89 -5.35
N SER A 131 9.03 8.46 -5.28
CA SER A 131 9.69 7.98 -4.07
C SER A 131 10.20 9.09 -3.14
N TYR A 132 10.14 10.36 -3.54
CA TYR A 132 10.50 11.50 -2.68
C TYR A 132 9.29 12.38 -2.39
N PRO A 133 9.24 13.03 -1.20
CA PRO A 133 8.25 14.05 -0.92
C PRO A 133 8.32 15.16 -1.96
N PHE A 134 7.16 15.70 -2.35
CA PHE A 134 7.10 16.91 -3.17
C PHE A 134 7.84 18.06 -2.47
N SER A 135 8.35 19.03 -3.25
CA SER A 135 8.86 20.26 -2.63
C SER A 135 7.71 21.01 -1.95
N GLU A 136 8.03 21.80 -0.94
CA GLU A 136 7.03 22.62 -0.24
C GLU A 136 6.28 23.53 -1.23
N GLU A 137 6.99 24.10 -2.22
CA GLU A 137 6.35 24.93 -3.24
C GLU A 137 5.37 24.12 -4.12
N SER A 138 5.72 22.87 -4.44
CA SER A 138 4.84 21.99 -5.21
C SER A 138 3.61 21.58 -4.42
N TRP A 139 3.77 21.38 -3.10
CA TRP A 139 2.67 21.06 -2.21
C TRP A 139 1.71 22.24 -2.05
N GLN A 140 2.25 23.44 -1.84
CA GLN A 140 1.46 24.66 -1.74
C GLN A 140 0.70 24.96 -3.04
N ALA A 141 1.34 24.78 -4.20
CA ALA A 141 0.67 24.95 -5.50
C ALA A 141 -0.46 23.94 -5.72
N LEU A 142 -0.32 22.71 -5.22
CA LEU A 142 -1.36 21.69 -5.28
C LEU A 142 -2.56 22.06 -4.39
N ASP A 143 -2.30 22.57 -3.20
CA ASP A 143 -3.33 22.99 -2.24
C ASP A 143 -4.12 24.20 -2.78
N GLU A 144 -3.41 25.21 -3.32
CA GLU A 144 -4.02 26.38 -3.97
C GLU A 144 -4.89 26.00 -5.19
N LEU A 145 -4.46 24.97 -5.95
CA LEU A 145 -5.27 24.41 -7.03
C LEU A 145 -6.52 23.70 -6.47
N GLY A 146 -6.39 22.95 -5.38
CA GLY A 146 -7.51 22.30 -4.69
C GLY A 146 -8.58 23.32 -4.26
N GLU A 147 -8.17 24.39 -3.59
CA GLU A 147 -9.04 25.50 -3.18
C GLU A 147 -9.73 26.18 -4.38
N THR A 148 -9.04 26.26 -5.52
CA THR A 148 -9.62 26.80 -6.75
C THR A 148 -10.69 25.89 -7.32
N VAL A 149 -10.45 24.58 -7.38
CA VAL A 149 -11.42 23.58 -7.82
C VAL A 149 -12.63 23.57 -6.89
N ASP A 150 -12.43 23.61 -5.56
CA ASP A 150 -13.53 23.62 -4.58
C ASP A 150 -14.43 24.84 -4.76
N ARG A 151 -13.86 26.02 -4.99
CA ARG A 151 -14.62 27.23 -5.31
C ARG A 151 -15.45 27.06 -6.59
N GLU A 152 -14.85 26.53 -7.66
CA GLU A 152 -15.58 26.27 -8.91
C GLU A 152 -16.74 25.28 -8.73
N LEU A 153 -16.54 24.22 -7.93
CA LEU A 153 -17.59 23.26 -7.62
C LEU A 153 -18.76 23.91 -6.89
N VAL A 154 -18.48 24.79 -5.92
CA VAL A 154 -19.52 25.54 -5.18
C VAL A 154 -20.25 26.53 -6.10
N GLU A 155 -19.53 27.30 -6.91
CA GLU A 155 -20.12 28.29 -7.83
C GLU A 155 -21.05 27.65 -8.86
N ASN A 156 -20.73 26.43 -9.30
CA ASN A 156 -21.53 25.68 -10.27
C ASN A 156 -22.59 24.76 -9.63
N ASP A 157 -22.81 24.86 -8.31
CA ASP A 157 -23.73 24.00 -7.53
C ASP A 157 -23.49 22.50 -7.77
N VAL A 158 -22.22 22.11 -7.95
CA VAL A 158 -21.82 20.71 -8.13
C VAL A 158 -21.85 20.03 -6.77
N ARG A 159 -22.95 19.32 -6.51
CA ARG A 159 -23.17 18.61 -5.25
C ARG A 159 -22.75 17.15 -5.38
N LEU A 160 -22.08 16.67 -4.34
CA LEU A 160 -21.82 15.25 -4.18
C LEU A 160 -23.12 14.56 -3.76
N THR A 161 -23.70 13.77 -4.65
CA THR A 161 -24.82 12.89 -4.31
C THR A 161 -24.26 11.53 -3.95
N MET A 162 -24.37 11.14 -2.69
CA MET A 162 -24.18 9.75 -2.30
C MET A 162 -25.30 8.92 -2.95
N GLY A 163 -24.94 7.84 -3.63
CA GLY A 163 -25.93 6.92 -4.22
C GLY A 163 -26.96 6.45 -3.20
N GLY A 164 -28.13 6.01 -3.66
CA GLY A 164 -29.27 5.72 -2.78
C GLY A 164 -29.07 4.60 -1.76
N GLU A 165 -28.04 3.77 -1.91
CA GLU A 165 -27.75 2.63 -1.03
C GLU A 165 -26.27 2.66 -0.63
N PRO A 166 -25.86 3.55 0.30
CA PRO A 166 -24.49 3.52 0.83
C PRO A 166 -24.25 2.24 1.63
N THR A 167 -23.11 1.60 1.39
CA THR A 167 -22.72 0.36 2.08
C THR A 167 -21.71 0.68 3.17
N PHE A 168 -21.98 0.21 4.39
CA PHE A 168 -21.02 0.23 5.48
C PHE A 168 -20.11 -1.00 5.39
N VAL A 169 -18.79 -0.79 5.46
CA VAL A 169 -17.77 -1.84 5.55
C VAL A 169 -16.89 -1.54 6.75
N SER A 170 -16.68 -2.54 7.62
CA SER A 170 -15.82 -2.39 8.80
C SER A 170 -14.36 -2.16 8.39
N ILE A 171 -13.66 -1.21 9.01
CA ILE A 171 -12.24 -0.95 8.73
C ILE A 171 -11.32 -2.02 9.36
N ASP A 172 -11.75 -2.64 10.45
CA ASP A 172 -10.91 -3.57 11.22
C ASP A 172 -10.83 -4.96 10.56
N GLU A 173 -11.90 -5.38 9.89
CA GLU A 173 -12.03 -6.73 9.30
C GLU A 173 -12.62 -6.71 7.87
N PHE A 174 -12.29 -5.71 7.05
CA PHE A 174 -12.85 -5.56 5.69
C PHE A 174 -12.59 -6.75 4.75
N GLU A 175 -11.60 -7.59 5.03
CA GLU A 175 -11.28 -8.79 4.24
C GLU A 175 -12.07 -10.04 4.65
N SER A 176 -12.84 -10.00 5.75
CA SER A 176 -13.55 -11.19 6.21
C SER A 176 -14.73 -11.55 5.28
N PRO A 177 -15.18 -12.83 5.28
CA PRO A 177 -16.25 -13.29 4.41
C PRO A 177 -17.54 -12.47 4.54
N GLU A 178 -17.88 -12.02 5.75
CA GLU A 178 -19.07 -11.19 5.98
C GLU A 178 -18.98 -9.86 5.22
N TRP A 179 -17.82 -9.22 5.06
CA TRP A 179 -17.73 -7.95 4.33
C TRP A 179 -17.48 -8.10 2.84
N ASN A 180 -17.31 -9.33 2.34
CA ASN A 180 -17.05 -9.62 0.93
C ASN A 180 -18.20 -10.38 0.25
N ALA A 181 -18.45 -11.62 0.66
CA ALA A 181 -19.35 -12.53 -0.05
C ALA A 181 -20.60 -12.89 0.76
N ASP A 182 -20.47 -13.05 2.08
CA ASP A 182 -21.55 -13.54 2.91
C ASP A 182 -22.58 -12.43 3.19
N ALA A 183 -23.84 -12.73 2.90
CA ALA A 183 -24.95 -11.79 3.10
C ALA A 183 -25.11 -11.39 4.57
N THR A 184 -24.79 -12.29 5.49
CA THR A 184 -24.91 -12.13 6.94
C THR A 184 -23.61 -12.51 7.63
N GLY A 185 -23.38 -11.98 8.82
CA GLY A 185 -22.21 -12.30 9.63
C GLY A 185 -22.43 -11.94 11.10
N PRO A 186 -21.57 -12.45 11.98
CA PRO A 186 -21.72 -12.28 13.42
C PRO A 186 -21.62 -10.81 13.86
N MET A 187 -20.82 -9.98 13.17
CA MET A 187 -20.58 -8.60 13.61
C MET A 187 -21.52 -7.60 12.95
N LYS A 188 -21.95 -7.88 11.71
CA LYS A 188 -22.79 -6.97 10.91
C LYS A 188 -24.00 -6.42 11.68
N ARG A 189 -24.72 -7.29 12.37
CA ARG A 189 -25.97 -6.92 13.05
C ARG A 189 -25.73 -6.02 14.25
N GLY A 190 -24.68 -6.28 15.03
CA GLY A 190 -24.27 -5.42 16.15
C GLY A 190 -23.76 -4.06 15.68
N LEU A 191 -22.90 -4.02 14.65
CA LEU A 191 -22.40 -2.76 14.09
C LEU A 191 -23.50 -1.92 13.44
N ALA A 192 -24.49 -2.57 12.80
CA ALA A 192 -25.66 -1.88 12.28
C ALA A 192 -26.54 -1.28 13.40
N ASP A 193 -26.67 -1.96 14.55
CA ASP A 193 -27.38 -1.43 15.73
C ASP A 193 -26.69 -0.18 16.28
N ASP A 194 -25.36 -0.21 16.37
CA ASP A 194 -24.57 0.94 16.79
C ASP A 194 -24.69 2.11 15.81
N LEU A 195 -24.61 1.83 14.50
CA LEU A 195 -24.75 2.85 13.47
C LEU A 195 -26.12 3.53 13.53
N ILE A 196 -27.22 2.75 13.57
CA ILE A 196 -28.56 3.34 13.55
C ILE A 196 -28.86 4.15 14.82
N ARG A 197 -28.31 3.76 15.97
CA ARG A 197 -28.44 4.53 17.22
C ARG A 197 -27.65 5.84 17.16
N ARG A 198 -26.44 5.84 16.59
CA ARG A 198 -25.69 7.08 16.34
C ARG A 198 -26.44 8.01 15.38
N LEU A 199 -27.04 7.45 14.32
CA LEU A 199 -27.89 8.21 13.39
C LEU A 199 -29.11 8.79 14.10
N ARG A 200 -29.79 8.02 14.95
CA ARG A 200 -30.88 8.49 15.80
C ARG A 200 -30.42 9.67 16.66
N ASP A 201 -29.34 9.51 17.42
CA ASP A 201 -28.88 10.55 18.34
C ASP A 201 -28.48 11.84 17.58
N ARG A 202 -28.02 11.73 16.33
CA ARG A 202 -27.62 12.86 15.51
C ARG A 202 -28.78 13.57 14.81
N PHE A 203 -29.74 12.82 14.28
CA PHE A 203 -30.77 13.33 13.36
C PHE A 203 -32.19 13.30 13.95
N ALA A 204 -32.47 12.37 14.87
CA ALA A 204 -33.79 12.15 15.43
C ALA A 204 -33.72 11.61 16.88
N PRO A 205 -33.31 12.42 17.88
CA PRO A 205 -33.15 11.97 19.26
C PRO A 205 -34.41 11.30 19.84
N ASP A 206 -35.58 11.80 19.50
CA ASP A 206 -36.90 11.28 19.91
C ASP A 206 -37.52 10.29 18.90
N GLY A 207 -36.68 9.77 17.99
CA GLY A 207 -37.05 8.82 16.95
C GLY A 207 -37.29 7.41 17.50
N PHE A 208 -38.16 6.68 16.81
CA PHE A 208 -38.45 5.27 17.06
C PHE A 208 -37.57 4.38 16.19
N LEU A 209 -36.87 3.44 16.84
CA LEU A 209 -36.11 2.39 16.18
C LEU A 209 -36.99 1.16 16.00
N HIS A 210 -37.04 0.65 14.77
CA HIS A 210 -37.79 -0.54 14.41
C HIS A 210 -36.84 -1.60 13.82
N TYR A 211 -36.94 -2.81 14.35
CA TYR A 211 -36.14 -3.97 13.96
C TYR A 211 -37.07 -4.94 13.25
N GLY A 212 -36.89 -5.09 11.94
CA GLY A 212 -37.82 -5.82 11.11
C GLY A 212 -37.14 -6.72 10.09
N GLN A 213 -37.98 -7.37 9.30
CA GLN A 213 -37.56 -8.13 8.14
C GLN A 213 -37.27 -7.18 6.97
N GLY A 214 -36.17 -7.45 6.29
CA GLY A 214 -35.72 -6.79 5.08
C GLY A 214 -36.12 -7.56 3.82
N LYS A 215 -35.41 -7.28 2.72
CA LYS A 215 -35.61 -7.96 1.44
C LYS A 215 -35.38 -9.48 1.60
N TRP A 216 -36.25 -10.27 0.98
CA TRP A 216 -36.10 -11.72 0.87
C TRP A 216 -35.65 -12.07 -0.54
N TYR A 217 -34.42 -12.54 -0.69
CA TYR A 217 -33.89 -12.90 -2.00
C TYR A 217 -34.25 -14.36 -2.35
N PRO A 218 -34.54 -14.65 -3.64
CA PRO A 218 -34.77 -16.02 -4.08
C PRO A 218 -33.61 -16.95 -3.70
N GLY A 219 -33.92 -18.09 -3.10
CA GLY A 219 -32.93 -19.08 -2.66
C GLY A 219 -32.46 -18.92 -1.21
N GLU A 220 -32.77 -17.81 -0.53
CA GLU A 220 -32.52 -17.68 0.91
C GLU A 220 -33.67 -18.31 1.71
N THR A 221 -33.35 -19.03 2.80
CA THR A 221 -34.36 -19.69 3.65
C THR A 221 -35.17 -18.70 4.49
N LEU A 222 -34.55 -17.58 4.87
CA LEU A 222 -35.14 -16.54 5.71
C LEU A 222 -34.93 -15.16 5.06
N PRO A 223 -35.83 -14.20 5.28
CA PRO A 223 -35.60 -12.82 4.87
C PRO A 223 -34.41 -12.22 5.60
N ARG A 224 -33.73 -11.26 4.96
CA ARG A 224 -32.69 -10.46 5.63
C ARG A 224 -33.32 -9.59 6.73
N TRP A 225 -32.49 -8.92 7.52
CA TRP A 225 -32.96 -7.97 8.54
C TRP A 225 -32.86 -6.53 8.03
N THR A 226 -33.65 -5.63 8.61
CA THR A 226 -33.59 -4.20 8.34
C THR A 226 -33.90 -3.42 9.60
N PHE A 227 -33.08 -2.41 9.89
CA PHE A 227 -33.31 -1.47 10.97
C PHE A 227 -33.80 -0.16 10.38
N SER A 228 -34.92 0.33 10.89
CA SER A 228 -35.57 1.56 10.42
C SER A 228 -35.66 2.58 11.54
N LEU A 229 -35.40 3.84 11.20
CA LEU A 229 -35.50 4.97 12.11
C LEU A 229 -36.63 5.88 11.63
N TYR A 230 -37.66 6.04 12.47
CA TYR A 230 -38.82 6.88 12.16
C TYR A 230 -38.89 8.04 13.15
N TRP A 231 -39.16 9.24 12.65
CA TRP A 231 -39.39 10.41 13.50
C TRP A 231 -40.42 11.33 12.89
N ARG A 232 -41.02 12.17 13.73
CA ARG A 232 -41.99 13.16 13.28
C ARG A 232 -41.30 14.46 12.94
N LYS A 233 -41.75 15.10 11.87
CA LYS A 233 -41.27 16.42 11.45
C LYS A 233 -41.68 17.54 12.41
N ASP A 234 -42.70 17.31 13.24
CA ASP A 234 -43.19 18.25 14.25
C ASP A 234 -42.44 18.16 15.59
N GLY A 235 -41.42 17.30 15.70
CA GLY A 235 -40.61 17.14 16.91
C GLY A 235 -41.31 16.44 18.07
N VAL A 236 -42.55 15.96 17.90
CA VAL A 236 -43.22 15.18 18.95
C VAL A 236 -42.58 13.78 19.01
N PRO A 237 -42.22 13.27 20.20
CA PRO A 237 -41.64 11.93 20.33
C PRO A 237 -42.58 10.83 19.83
N VAL A 238 -42.07 9.95 18.97
CA VAL A 238 -42.80 8.74 18.54
C VAL A 238 -42.73 7.68 19.64
N TRP A 239 -41.58 7.58 20.31
CA TRP A 239 -41.33 6.62 21.37
C TRP A 239 -40.77 7.35 22.59
N LYS A 240 -41.29 7.02 23.78
CA LYS A 240 -40.98 7.76 25.00
C LYS A 240 -39.80 7.22 25.79
N ASN A 241 -39.48 5.93 25.65
CA ASN A 241 -38.45 5.29 26.46
C ASN A 241 -37.51 4.40 25.62
N ALA A 242 -36.45 5.01 25.10
CA ALA A 242 -35.46 4.34 24.26
C ALA A 242 -34.73 3.16 24.95
N GLU A 243 -34.69 3.12 26.28
CA GLU A 243 -34.01 2.06 27.04
C GLU A 243 -34.72 0.71 26.93
N LEU A 244 -36.00 0.69 26.53
CA LEU A 244 -36.77 -0.54 26.32
C LEU A 244 -36.39 -1.27 25.03
N VAL A 245 -35.58 -0.65 24.15
CA VAL A 245 -35.09 -1.27 22.92
C VAL A 245 -33.78 -1.99 23.21
N ALA A 246 -33.84 -3.32 23.28
CA ALA A 246 -32.68 -4.18 23.54
C ALA A 246 -31.54 -3.98 22.52
N ARG A 247 -30.31 -4.20 22.97
CA ARG A 247 -29.12 -4.22 22.13
C ARG A 247 -28.97 -5.56 21.43
N GLU A 248 -28.56 -5.54 20.17
CA GLU A 248 -28.30 -6.77 19.38
C GLU A 248 -27.07 -7.54 19.86
N THR A 249 -26.15 -6.88 20.57
CA THR A 249 -24.95 -7.50 21.15
C THR A 249 -25.20 -8.15 22.52
N GLU A 250 -26.33 -7.87 23.16
CA GLU A 250 -26.66 -8.45 24.47
C GLU A 250 -27.37 -9.80 24.29
N ALA A 251 -26.60 -10.89 24.40
CA ALA A 251 -27.18 -12.22 24.47
C ALA A 251 -27.91 -12.42 25.80
N ARG A 252 -29.25 -12.56 25.75
CA ARG A 252 -30.06 -13.01 26.87
C ARG A 252 -30.66 -14.36 26.50
N PRO A 253 -30.62 -15.38 27.39
CA PRO A 253 -31.30 -16.63 27.13
C PRO A 253 -32.81 -16.35 27.07
N VAL A 254 -33.37 -16.46 25.87
CA VAL A 254 -34.80 -16.33 25.63
C VAL A 254 -35.33 -17.65 25.12
N GLY A 255 -36.37 -18.18 25.78
CA GLY A 255 -36.96 -19.46 25.44
C GLY A 255 -38.48 -19.39 25.25
N PRO A 256 -39.13 -20.55 25.11
CA PRO A 256 -40.59 -20.64 24.98
C PRO A 256 -41.34 -19.99 26.16
N GLU A 257 -40.79 -20.05 27.38
CA GLU A 257 -41.40 -19.45 28.57
C GLU A 257 -41.45 -17.91 28.50
N GLU A 258 -40.38 -17.27 28.02
CA GLU A 258 -40.34 -15.83 27.74
C GLU A 258 -41.38 -15.44 26.69
N ALA A 259 -41.48 -16.23 25.62
CA ALA A 259 -42.40 -15.99 24.52
C ALA A 259 -43.86 -16.13 24.97
N GLU A 260 -44.18 -17.13 25.80
CA GLU A 260 -45.52 -17.29 26.39
C GLU A 260 -45.85 -16.10 27.30
N ARG A 261 -44.92 -15.72 28.18
CA ARG A 261 -45.10 -14.57 29.09
C ARG A 261 -45.33 -13.27 28.33
N LEU A 262 -44.59 -13.02 27.24
CA LEU A 262 -44.81 -11.87 26.39
C LEU A 262 -46.19 -11.93 25.73
N SER A 263 -46.55 -13.06 25.12
CA SER A 263 -47.81 -13.23 24.39
C SER A 263 -49.02 -13.04 25.28
N ARG A 264 -49.00 -13.60 26.50
CA ARG A 264 -50.07 -13.41 27.50
C ARG A 264 -50.20 -11.95 27.91
N LYS A 265 -49.09 -11.26 28.22
CA LYS A 265 -49.12 -9.82 28.56
C LYS A 265 -49.62 -8.95 27.42
N VAL A 266 -49.27 -9.28 26.18
CA VAL A 266 -49.80 -8.58 25.00
C VAL A 266 -51.30 -8.80 24.91
N ALA A 267 -51.80 -10.03 25.10
CA ALA A 267 -53.23 -10.33 25.12
C ALA A 267 -53.98 -9.50 26.18
N GLU A 268 -53.46 -9.45 27.41
CA GLU A 268 -54.01 -8.61 28.49
C GLU A 268 -54.07 -7.14 28.09
N ALA A 269 -52.98 -6.61 27.51
CA ALA A 269 -52.87 -5.21 27.13
C ALA A 269 -53.84 -4.80 26.01
N ILE A 270 -54.17 -5.73 25.10
CA ILE A 270 -55.13 -5.48 24.00
C ILE A 270 -56.57 -5.90 24.36
N GLY A 271 -56.83 -6.35 25.59
CA GLY A 271 -58.17 -6.72 26.08
C GLY A 271 -58.67 -8.09 25.60
N VAL A 272 -57.77 -8.99 25.22
CA VAL A 272 -58.06 -10.36 24.81
C VAL A 272 -57.70 -11.32 25.95
N SER A 273 -58.48 -12.40 26.13
CA SER A 273 -58.17 -13.38 27.18
C SER A 273 -56.77 -13.98 26.98
N PRO A 274 -55.91 -14.05 28.01
CA PRO A 274 -54.60 -14.69 27.93
C PRO A 274 -54.66 -16.17 27.56
N ASP A 275 -55.82 -16.82 27.73
CA ASP A 275 -56.04 -18.22 27.36
C ASP A 275 -55.98 -18.45 25.84
N TYR A 276 -56.10 -17.38 25.03
CA TYR A 276 -55.92 -17.46 23.59
C TYR A 276 -54.44 -17.43 23.16
N ALA A 277 -53.49 -17.19 24.07
CA ALA A 277 -52.07 -17.30 23.78
C ALA A 277 -51.63 -18.77 23.79
N ALA A 278 -51.76 -19.43 22.64
CA ALA A 278 -51.40 -20.83 22.47
C ALA A 278 -50.04 -21.00 21.76
N PRO A 279 -49.24 -22.02 22.12
CA PRO A 279 -48.02 -22.34 21.39
C PRO A 279 -48.33 -22.82 19.97
N ALA A 280 -47.51 -22.39 19.02
CA ALA A 280 -47.52 -22.89 17.65
C ALA A 280 -46.31 -23.81 17.43
N TYR A 281 -46.55 -24.99 16.88
CA TYR A 281 -45.52 -25.98 16.57
C TYR A 281 -45.42 -26.15 15.06
N GLU A 282 -44.21 -26.41 14.56
CA GLU A 282 -44.01 -26.79 13.17
C GLU A 282 -44.50 -28.22 12.91
N ASP A 283 -44.96 -28.48 11.68
CA ASP A 283 -45.33 -29.82 11.25
C ASP A 283 -44.07 -30.64 10.95
N SER A 284 -43.74 -31.55 11.88
CA SER A 284 -42.57 -32.42 11.76
C SER A 284 -42.66 -33.36 10.56
N ALA A 285 -43.85 -33.79 10.15
CA ALA A 285 -44.01 -34.67 8.98
C ALA A 285 -43.72 -33.92 7.67
N TYR A 286 -44.14 -32.65 7.58
CA TYR A 286 -43.84 -31.79 6.44
C TYR A 286 -42.33 -31.60 6.26
N TRP A 287 -41.60 -31.29 7.34
CA TRP A 287 -40.16 -31.04 7.27
C TRP A 287 -39.34 -32.30 6.98
N LEU A 288 -39.70 -33.44 7.58
CA LEU A 288 -39.07 -34.73 7.25
C LEU A 288 -39.24 -35.09 5.75
N ALA A 289 -40.41 -34.82 5.18
CA ALA A 289 -40.66 -35.04 3.76
C ALA A 289 -39.84 -34.08 2.87
N ARG A 290 -39.61 -32.84 3.32
CA ARG A 290 -38.76 -31.86 2.62
C ARG A 290 -37.28 -32.20 2.68
N GLU A 291 -36.79 -32.65 3.83
CA GLU A 291 -35.40 -33.10 3.98
C GLU A 291 -35.08 -34.30 3.09
N ALA A 292 -36.04 -35.21 2.89
CA ALA A 292 -35.88 -36.34 1.97
C ALA A 292 -35.82 -35.94 0.47
N GLN A 293 -36.14 -34.69 0.12
CA GLN A 293 -36.11 -34.16 -1.25
C GLN A 293 -34.84 -33.34 -1.56
N LEU A 294 -33.99 -33.09 -0.56
CA LEU A 294 -32.70 -32.38 -0.68
C LEU A 294 -31.56 -33.37 -0.91
#